data_AF-A0A728RAH5-F1
#
_entry.id   AF-A0A728RAH5-F1
#
_cell.length_a   1.000
_cell.length_b   1.000
_cell.length_c   1.000
_cell.angle_alpha   90.00
_cell.angle_beta   90.00
_cell.angle_gamma   90.00
#
_symmetry.space_group_name_H-M   'P 1'
#
loop_
_entity.id
_entity.type
_entity.pdbx_description
1 polymer ?
#
loop_
_entity_poly.entity_id
_entity_poly.type
_entity_poly.pdbx_seq_one_letter_code
_entity_poly.pdbx_strand_id
1 'polypeptide(L)'
;IELVNDSGIPNDNLTNNVRPQFQVTVPTDVNEVRLSIDGGKTWFNATPGATPGVWDYTWLTDVANGSHTLTVEATDAAGNKATQKLEFTIDTMLSEPTIALDSTDDSGTKGDNLTNVNKPTFILGNI
;
A
#
# COMPACT_ATOMS: atom_id res chain seq x y z
N ILE A 1 2.63 6.58 13.95
CA ILE A 1 2.30 5.27 13.32
C ILE A 1 2.79 5.38 11.90
N GLU A 2 3.49 4.38 11.42
CA GLU A 2 4.12 4.39 10.10
C GLU A 2 3.78 3.10 9.35
N LEU A 3 3.49 3.22 8.05
CA LEU A 3 3.40 2.09 7.13
C LEU A 3 4.82 1.72 6.69
N VAL A 4 5.31 0.56 7.10
CA VAL A 4 6.71 0.14 6.91
C VAL A 4 6.96 -0.35 5.48
N ASN A 5 5.96 -0.97 4.87
CA ASN A 5 6.03 -1.47 3.49
C ASN A 5 5.35 -0.52 2.50
N ASP A 6 5.58 0.77 2.69
CA ASP A 6 5.20 1.83 1.75
C ASP A 6 5.91 1.64 0.39
N SER A 7 5.23 1.97 -0.71
CA SER A 7 5.66 1.66 -2.06
C SER A 7 5.34 2.80 -3.02
N GLY A 8 6.18 2.99 -4.05
CA GLY A 8 6.01 4.12 -4.95
C GLY A 8 6.61 5.40 -4.35
N ILE A 9 5.77 6.37 -3.96
CA ILE A 9 6.22 7.67 -3.45
C ILE A 9 6.46 7.54 -1.94
N PRO A 10 7.65 7.88 -1.41
CA PRO A 10 7.90 7.75 0.02
C PRO A 10 6.96 8.62 0.89
N ASN A 11 6.39 8.02 1.92
CA ASN A 11 5.50 8.61 2.93
C ASN A 11 4.12 9.06 2.41
N ASP A 12 3.62 8.46 1.32
CA ASP A 12 2.24 8.66 0.88
C ASP A 12 1.27 7.62 1.48
N ASN A 13 1.79 6.64 2.24
CA ASN A 13 1.04 5.53 2.84
C ASN A 13 0.34 4.66 1.79
N LEU A 14 0.96 4.44 0.64
CA LEU A 14 0.48 3.56 -0.41
C LEU A 14 1.34 2.30 -0.47
N THR A 15 0.72 1.13 -0.26
CA THR A 15 1.42 -0.16 -0.39
C THR A 15 0.87 -0.99 -1.53
N ASN A 16 1.76 -1.61 -2.30
CA ASN A 16 1.45 -2.64 -3.28
C ASN A 16 1.43 -4.05 -2.68
N ASN A 17 1.40 -4.16 -1.35
CA ASN A 17 1.36 -5.41 -0.63
C ASN A 17 0.00 -5.59 0.07
N VAL A 18 -0.70 -6.68 -0.23
CA VAL A 18 -1.98 -7.05 0.41
C VAL A 18 -1.87 -7.31 1.92
N ARG A 19 -0.67 -7.43 2.46
CA ARG A 19 -0.38 -7.61 3.89
C ARG A 19 0.39 -6.39 4.40
N PRO A 20 -0.30 -5.30 4.78
CA PRO A 20 0.36 -4.10 5.26
C PRO A 20 1.13 -4.36 6.56
N GLN A 21 2.24 -3.66 6.71
CA GLN A 21 3.13 -3.73 7.86
C GLN A 21 3.19 -2.38 8.53
N PHE A 22 2.96 -2.34 9.84
CA PHE A 22 2.94 -1.09 10.59
C PHE A 22 3.93 -1.13 11.74
N GLN A 23 4.53 0.03 11.98
CA GLN A 23 5.32 0.32 13.17
C GLN A 23 4.61 1.40 13.98
N VAL A 24 4.53 1.18 15.29
CA VAL A 24 3.91 2.09 16.25
C VAL A 24 4.94 2.45 17.31
N THR A 25 5.20 3.75 17.46
CA THR A 25 6.02 4.28 18.55
C THR A 25 5.11 4.79 19.66
N VAL A 26 5.35 4.30 20.87
CA VAL A 26 4.63 4.66 22.09
C VAL A 26 5.62 4.93 23.22
N PRO A 27 5.20 5.64 24.28
CA PRO A 27 5.94 5.71 25.52
C PRO A 27 6.30 4.32 26.09
N THR A 28 7.43 4.21 26.78
CA THR A 28 7.98 2.92 27.25
C THR A 28 7.18 2.28 28.39
N ASP A 29 6.25 3.01 29.01
CA ASP A 29 5.33 2.55 30.04
C ASP A 29 4.04 1.91 29.47
N VAL A 30 3.90 1.86 28.13
CA VAL A 30 2.85 1.11 27.45
C VAL A 30 3.14 -0.39 27.48
N ASN A 31 2.15 -1.16 27.92
CA ASN A 31 2.25 -2.62 28.04
C ASN A 31 1.53 -3.37 26.92
N GLU A 32 0.61 -2.71 26.21
CA GLU A 32 -0.18 -3.34 25.17
C GLU A 32 -0.49 -2.37 24.04
N VAL A 33 -0.28 -2.81 22.80
CA VAL A 33 -0.66 -2.09 21.57
C VAL A 33 -1.51 -3.01 20.71
N ARG A 34 -2.68 -2.53 20.28
CA ARG A 34 -3.60 -3.25 19.39
C ARG A 34 -3.92 -2.41 18.16
N LEU A 35 -4.13 -3.09 17.03
CA LEU A 35 -4.44 -2.47 15.75
C LEU A 35 -5.74 -3.02 15.17
N SER A 36 -6.47 -2.17 14.44
CA SER A 36 -7.73 -2.50 13.77
C SER A 36 -7.85 -1.73 12.46
N ILE A 37 -8.37 -2.37 11.40
CA ILE A 37 -8.65 -1.72 10.10
C ILE A 37 -10.16 -1.64 9.79
N ASP A 38 -11.01 -2.22 10.64
CA ASP A 38 -12.46 -2.31 10.43
C ASP A 38 -13.27 -1.40 11.38
N GLY A 39 -12.60 -0.38 11.92
CA GLY A 39 -13.20 0.57 12.85
C GLY A 39 -13.38 0.02 14.28
N GLY A 40 -12.55 -0.94 14.69
CA GLY A 40 -12.52 -1.48 16.04
C GLY A 40 -13.46 -2.68 16.26
N LYS A 41 -13.94 -3.33 15.20
CA LYS A 41 -14.72 -4.58 15.32
C LYS A 41 -13.79 -5.76 15.59
N THR A 42 -12.64 -5.79 14.94
CA THR A 42 -11.57 -6.76 15.18
C THR A 42 -10.29 -6.04 15.59
N TRP A 43 -9.57 -6.64 16.54
CA TRP A 43 -8.33 -6.11 17.08
C TRP A 43 -7.25 -7.18 17.04
N PHE A 44 -6.06 -6.76 16.64
CA PHE A 44 -4.87 -7.59 16.59
C PHE A 44 -3.79 -7.03 17.48
N ASN A 45 -3.12 -7.88 18.25
CA ASN A 45 -2.06 -7.45 19.16
C ASN A 45 -0.76 -7.25 18.37
N ALA A 46 -0.14 -6.09 18.54
CA ALA A 46 1.20 -5.84 18.04
C ALA A 46 2.23 -6.64 18.85
N THR A 47 3.40 -6.84 18.27
CA THR A 47 4.55 -7.43 18.97
C THR A 47 5.55 -6.34 19.32
N PRO A 48 6.14 -6.35 20.53
CA PRO A 48 7.23 -5.45 20.87
C PRO A 48 8.40 -5.66 19.90
N GLY A 49 8.90 -4.56 19.34
CA GLY A 49 10.09 -4.55 18.49
C GLY A 49 11.39 -4.65 19.30
N ALA A 50 12.52 -4.58 18.60
CA ALA A 50 13.84 -4.62 19.24
C ALA A 50 14.15 -3.36 20.08
N THR A 51 13.52 -2.24 19.76
CA THR A 51 13.69 -0.97 20.47
C THR A 51 12.54 -0.78 21.47
N PRO A 52 12.81 -0.48 22.76
CA PRO A 52 11.75 -0.18 23.72
C PRO A 52 10.82 0.93 23.24
N GLY A 53 9.51 0.73 23.38
CA GLY A 53 8.50 1.67 22.90
C GLY A 53 8.18 1.56 21.41
N VAL A 54 8.86 0.70 20.66
CA VAL A 54 8.53 0.39 19.26
C VAL A 54 7.78 -0.93 19.21
N TRP A 55 6.67 -0.97 18.48
CA TRP A 55 5.84 -2.13 18.28
C TRP A 55 5.58 -2.34 16.80
N ASP A 56 5.69 -3.59 16.36
CA ASP A 56 5.53 -3.98 14.96
C ASP A 56 4.32 -4.89 14.80
N TYR A 57 3.60 -4.74 13.69
CA TYR A 57 2.54 -5.67 13.32
C TYR A 57 2.48 -5.85 11.80
N THR A 58 2.42 -7.11 11.36
CA THR A 58 2.20 -7.49 9.96
C THR A 58 0.85 -8.18 9.85
N TRP A 59 -0.01 -7.71 8.93
CA TRP A 59 -1.26 -8.41 8.66
C TRP A 59 -1.00 -9.81 8.12
N LEU A 60 -1.59 -10.82 8.76
CA LEU A 60 -1.40 -12.23 8.37
C LEU A 60 -2.33 -12.66 7.23
N THR A 61 -3.45 -11.96 7.08
CA THR A 61 -4.45 -12.20 6.03
C THR A 61 -4.40 -11.07 5.02
N ASP A 62 -4.74 -11.40 3.78
CA ASP A 62 -4.81 -10.44 2.70
C ASP A 62 -5.93 -9.42 2.97
N VAL A 63 -5.60 -8.15 2.79
CA VAL A 63 -6.52 -7.02 2.89
C VAL A 63 -6.85 -6.57 1.46
N ALA A 64 -8.11 -6.25 1.20
CA ALA A 64 -8.56 -5.86 -0.14
C ALA A 64 -7.93 -4.54 -0.60
N ASN A 65 -7.83 -4.35 -1.91
CA ASN A 65 -7.42 -3.08 -2.51
C ASN A 65 -8.36 -1.92 -2.12
N GLY A 66 -7.83 -0.71 -2.12
CA GLY A 66 -8.54 0.53 -1.81
C GLY A 66 -8.00 1.25 -0.57
N SER A 67 -8.69 2.32 -0.18
CA SER A 67 -8.34 3.11 1.01
C SER A 67 -8.89 2.48 2.28
N HIS A 68 -8.07 2.51 3.33
CA HIS A 68 -8.34 1.95 4.64
C HIS A 68 -7.98 2.95 5.74
N THR A 69 -8.57 2.77 6.91
CA THR A 69 -8.21 3.53 8.11
C THR A 69 -7.74 2.56 9.18
N LEU A 70 -6.45 2.59 9.45
CA LEU A 70 -5.88 1.93 10.61
C LEU A 70 -6.24 2.71 11.86
N THR A 71 -6.73 2.01 12.89
CA THR A 71 -6.92 2.51 14.24
C THR A 71 -5.99 1.75 15.17
N VAL A 72 -5.23 2.46 15.97
CA VAL A 72 -4.29 1.89 16.95
C VAL A 72 -4.73 2.31 18.34
N GLU A 73 -4.79 1.35 19.27
CA GLU A 73 -5.02 1.58 20.69
C GLU A 73 -3.80 1.13 21.49
N ALA A 74 -3.28 2.02 22.33
CA ALA A 74 -2.22 1.73 23.29
C ALA A 74 -2.78 1.78 24.71
N THR A 75 -2.43 0.81 25.55
CA THR A 75 -2.82 0.74 26.97
C THR A 75 -1.58 0.66 27.87
N ASP A 76 -1.50 1.54 28.86
CA ASP A 76 -0.41 1.54 29.85
C ASP A 76 -0.65 0.57 31.02
N ALA A 77 0.33 0.44 31.91
CA ALA A 77 0.25 -0.41 33.09
C ALA A 77 -0.87 -0.01 34.08
N ALA A 78 -1.28 1.26 34.08
CA ALA A 78 -2.35 1.78 34.92
C ALA A 78 -3.74 1.64 34.28
N GLY A 79 -3.81 1.18 33.03
CA GLY A 79 -5.04 1.00 32.26
C GLY A 79 -5.48 2.25 31.48
N ASN A 80 -4.66 3.30 31.40
CA ASN A 80 -4.97 4.45 30.55
C ASN A 80 -4.86 4.04 29.09
N LYS A 81 -5.81 4.52 28.27
CA LYS A 81 -5.90 4.21 26.85
C LYS A 81 -5.67 5.45 26.01
N ALA A 82 -4.88 5.30 24.95
CA ALA A 82 -4.72 6.29 23.91
C ALA A 82 -5.04 5.67 22.54
N THR A 83 -5.71 6.43 21.68
CA THR A 83 -6.10 5.97 20.33
C THR A 83 -5.57 6.93 19.27
N GLN A 84 -5.02 6.38 18.19
CA GLN A 84 -4.61 7.13 17.00
C GLN A 84 -5.10 6.45 15.73
N LYS A 85 -5.14 7.20 14.63
CA LYS A 85 -5.55 6.70 13.32
C LYS A 85 -4.52 7.04 12.25
N LEU A 86 -4.42 6.18 11.24
CA LEU A 86 -3.61 6.38 10.04
C LEU A 86 -4.44 5.98 8.82
N GLU A 87 -4.54 6.85 7.84
CA GLU A 87 -5.12 6.53 6.53
C GLU A 87 -4.04 5.95 5.63
N PHE A 88 -4.36 4.87 4.92
CA PHE A 88 -3.44 4.21 4.00
C PHE A 88 -4.21 3.59 2.84
N THR A 89 -3.52 3.33 1.73
CA THR A 89 -4.11 2.72 0.54
C THR A 89 -3.36 1.45 0.17
N ILE A 90 -4.09 0.40 -0.14
CA ILE A 90 -3.54 -0.80 -0.77
C ILE A 90 -3.87 -0.74 -2.25
N ASP A 91 -2.83 -0.73 -3.09
CA ASP A 91 -2.99 -0.80 -4.53
C ASP A 91 -2.00 -1.79 -5.13
N THR A 92 -2.49 -3.00 -5.38
CA THR A 92 -1.76 -4.07 -6.06
C THR A 92 -2.11 -4.17 -7.54
N MET A 93 -2.85 -3.20 -8.09
CA MET A 93 -3.27 -3.24 -9.48
C MET A 93 -2.12 -2.78 -10.37
N LEU A 94 -1.74 -3.64 -11.31
CA LEU A 94 -0.85 -3.28 -12.40
C LEU A 94 -1.69 -3.02 -13.63
N SER A 95 -1.46 -1.87 -14.26
CA SER A 95 -2.00 -1.60 -15.58
C SER A 95 -1.13 -2.30 -16.63
N GLU A 96 -1.75 -3.05 -17.54
CA GLU A 96 -1.03 -3.65 -18.67
C GLU A 96 -0.70 -2.53 -19.68
N PRO A 97 0.59 -2.22 -19.92
CA PRO A 97 0.96 -1.24 -20.92
C PRO A 97 0.61 -1.79 -22.31
N THR A 98 0.08 -0.93 -23.16
CA THR A 98 -0.22 -1.28 -24.55
C THR A 98 0.78 -0.61 -25.47
N ILE A 99 1.10 -1.29 -26.57
CA ILE A 99 1.92 -0.76 -27.66
C ILE A 99 1.17 -0.97 -28.96
N ALA A 100 1.04 0.09 -29.74
CA ALA A 100 0.44 0.05 -31.06
C ALA A 100 1.32 0.81 -32.06
N LEU A 101 1.37 0.31 -33.30
CA LEU A 101 1.93 1.08 -34.41
C LEU A 101 1.07 2.34 -34.60
N ASP A 102 1.69 3.49 -34.78
CA ASP A 102 0.94 4.69 -35.14
C ASP A 102 0.20 4.44 -36.47
N SER A 103 -1.11 4.70 -36.48
CA SER A 103 -1.96 4.55 -37.67
C SER A 103 -1.48 5.37 -38.88
N THR A 104 -0.70 6.44 -38.66
CA THR A 104 -0.05 7.20 -39.74
C THR A 104 1.03 6.40 -40.45
N ASP A 105 1.67 5.48 -39.72
CA ASP A 105 2.84 4.73 -40.18
C ASP A 105 2.46 3.32 -40.69
N ASP A 106 1.23 2.87 -40.45
CA ASP A 106 0.65 1.67 -41.08
C ASP A 106 0.55 1.85 -42.61
N SER A 107 1.27 1.03 -43.37
CA SER A 107 1.44 1.16 -44.81
C SER A 107 0.82 -0.03 -45.56
N GLY A 108 0.21 0.22 -46.71
CA GLY A 108 -0.49 -0.84 -47.44
C GLY A 108 -1.91 -1.00 -46.92
N THR A 109 -2.22 -2.11 -46.26
CA THR A 109 -3.58 -2.39 -45.78
C THR A 109 -3.77 -1.86 -44.36
N LYS A 110 -4.51 -0.75 -44.21
CA LYS A 110 -4.78 -0.16 -42.89
C LYS A 110 -5.38 -1.17 -41.91
N GLY A 111 -4.81 -1.23 -40.72
CA GLY A 111 -5.23 -2.11 -39.62
C GLY A 111 -4.52 -3.46 -39.57
N ASP A 112 -3.58 -3.74 -40.50
CA ASP A 112 -2.78 -4.98 -40.47
C ASP A 112 -1.47 -4.85 -39.66
N ASN A 113 -1.16 -3.63 -39.20
CA ASN A 113 0.05 -3.29 -38.45
C ASN A 113 1.36 -3.52 -39.22
N LEU A 114 1.33 -3.53 -40.55
CA LEU A 114 2.54 -3.62 -41.38
C LEU A 114 2.98 -2.23 -41.81
N THR A 115 4.29 -1.96 -41.71
CA THR A 115 4.87 -0.66 -42.07
C THR A 115 6.10 -0.82 -42.96
N ASN A 116 6.24 0.06 -43.95
CA ASN A 116 7.45 0.28 -44.72
C ASN A 116 8.19 1.57 -44.29
N VAL A 117 7.68 2.28 -43.28
CA VAL A 117 8.34 3.44 -42.67
C VAL A 117 9.56 2.93 -41.91
N ASN A 118 10.74 3.42 -42.28
CA ASN A 118 12.02 2.96 -41.70
C ASN A 118 12.34 3.55 -40.32
N LYS A 119 11.46 4.44 -39.82
CA LYS A 119 11.46 4.99 -38.46
C LYS A 119 10.01 5.06 -37.97
N PRO A 120 9.37 3.91 -37.72
CA PRO A 120 7.98 3.88 -37.32
C PRO A 120 7.82 4.44 -35.91
N THR A 121 6.68 5.10 -35.70
CA THR A 121 6.24 5.64 -34.43
C THR A 121 5.34 4.61 -33.76
N PHE A 122 5.49 4.49 -32.44
CA PHE A 122 4.62 3.66 -31.62
C PHE A 122 3.92 4.53 -30.59
N ILE A 123 2.64 4.27 -30.44
CA ILE A 123 1.83 4.85 -29.39
C ILE A 123 1.89 3.88 -28.21
N LEU A 124 2.36 4.38 -27.08
CA LEU A 124 2.31 3.69 -25.80
C LEU A 124 1.06 4.13 -25.05
N GLY A 125 0.31 3.17 -24.51
CA GLY A 125 -0.91 3.41 -23.73
C GLY A 125 -0.85 2.70 -22.38
N ASN A 126 -1.76 3.09 -21.47
CA ASN A 126 -1.90 2.51 -20.12
C ASN A 126 -0.57 2.50 -19.33
N ILE A 127 0.12 3.65 -19.32
CA ILE A 127 1.38 3.87 -18.60
C ILE A 127 1.09 4.57 -17.28
#